data_AF-A0A958FQP5-F1
#
_entry.id   AF-A0A958FQP5-F1
#
_cell.length_a   1.000
_cell.length_b   1.000
_cell.length_c   1.000
_cell.angle_alpha   90.00
_cell.angle_beta   90.00
_cell.angle_gamma   90.00
#
_symmetry.space_group_name_H-M   'P 1'
#
loop_
_entity.id
_entity.type
_entity.pdbx_description
1 polymer ?
#
loop_
_entity_poly.entity_id
_entity_poly.type
_entity_poly.pdbx_seq_one_letter_code
_entity_poly.pdbx_strand_id
1 'polypeptide(L)'
;MSPKILWKGILIVLVFVLFGYFLYPTIQFNSMSLEQRKTMEREDPAGYRELAKKSIKLGLDLQGGMRLVLEVDTKELLNKLAQNKDSRFTAALDAAATAAAESD
;
A
#
# COMPACT_ATOMS: atom_id res chain seq x y z
N MET A 1 -41.93 23.38 -20.32
CA MET A 1 -40.58 23.34 -19.71
C MET A 1 -39.71 24.38 -20.41
N SER A 2 -39.09 25.33 -19.70
CA SER A 2 -38.33 26.38 -20.39
C SER A 2 -37.09 25.76 -21.08
N PRO A 3 -36.72 26.18 -22.30
CA PRO A 3 -35.60 25.61 -23.05
C PRO A 3 -34.27 25.72 -22.28
N LYS A 4 -34.16 26.72 -21.40
CA LYS A 4 -33.01 26.92 -20.49
C LYS A 4 -32.88 25.81 -19.42
N ILE A 5 -33.98 25.20 -18.98
CA ILE A 5 -33.97 24.10 -18.00
C ILE A 5 -33.68 22.76 -18.70
N LEU A 6 -34.19 22.57 -19.92
CA LEU A 6 -33.93 21.39 -20.74
C LEU A 6 -32.44 21.19 -21.05
N TRP A 7 -31.74 22.25 -21.49
CA TRP A 7 -30.29 22.19 -21.73
C TRP A 7 -29.50 21.84 -20.46
N LYS A 8 -29.86 22.43 -19.31
CA LYS A 8 -29.24 22.09 -18.02
C LYS A 8 -29.44 20.61 -17.66
N GLY A 9 -30.63 20.07 -17.92
CA GLY A 9 -30.92 18.64 -17.73
C GLY A 9 -30.06 17.74 -18.60
N ILE A 10 -29.91 18.06 -19.89
CA ILE A 10 -29.04 17.32 -20.82
C ILE A 10 -27.58 17.33 -20.33
N LEU A 11 -27.09 18.49 -19.89
CA LEU A 11 -25.73 18.64 -19.38
C LEU A 11 -25.50 17.79 -18.13
N ILE A 12 -26.46 17.76 -17.20
CA ILE A 12 -26.39 16.92 -16.00
C ILE A 12 -26.32 15.44 -16.38
N VAL A 13 -27.21 14.97 -17.26
CA VAL A 13 -27.21 13.57 -17.71
C VAL A 13 -25.89 13.20 -18.38
N LEU A 14 -25.35 14.08 -19.24
CA LEU A 14 -24.05 13.87 -19.89
C LEU A 14 -22.92 13.70 -18.86
N VAL A 15 -22.89 14.54 -17.82
CA VAL A 15 -21.90 14.44 -16.74
C VAL A 15 -22.04 13.13 -15.98
N PHE A 16 -23.26 12.69 -15.66
CA PHE A 16 -23.48 11.41 -14.99
C PHE A 16 -23.06 10.21 -15.85
N VAL A 17 -23.30 10.25 -17.16
CA VAL A 17 -22.86 9.20 -18.08
C VAL A 17 -21.33 9.16 -18.15
N LEU A 18 -20.67 10.31 -18.27
CA LEU A 18 -19.21 10.41 -18.23
C LEU A 18 -18.66 9.89 -16.90
N PHE A 19 -19.28 10.25 -15.77
CA PHE A 19 -18.89 9.75 -14.45
C PHE A 19 -18.96 8.23 -14.38
N GLY A 20 -20.07 7.63 -14.86
CA GLY A 20 -20.22 6.17 -14.93
C GLY A 20 -19.15 5.51 -15.80
N TYR A 21 -18.82 6.10 -16.95
CA TYR A 21 -17.76 5.62 -17.85
C TYR A 21 -16.38 5.63 -17.17
N PHE A 22 -16.03 6.70 -16.46
CA PHE A 22 -14.75 6.78 -15.73
C PHE A 22 -14.69 5.84 -14.51
N LEU A 23 -15.84 5.54 -13.88
CA LEU A 23 -15.89 4.67 -12.71
C LEU A 23 -15.90 3.17 -13.07
N TYR A 24 -16.36 2.81 -14.28
CA TYR A 24 -16.42 1.43 -14.76
C TYR A 24 -15.12 0.61 -14.54
N PRO A 25 -13.91 1.05 -14.96
CA PRO A 25 -12.68 0.29 -14.74
C PRO A 25 -12.36 0.12 -13.26
N THR A 26 -12.76 1.07 -12.41
CA THR A 26 -12.57 0.97 -10.95
C THR A 26 -13.43 -0.13 -10.35
N ILE A 27 -14.68 -0.27 -10.80
CA ILE A 27 -15.56 -1.35 -10.34
C ILE A 27 -15.03 -2.70 -10.82
N GLN A 28 -14.61 -2.80 -12.08
CA GLN A 28 -14.04 -4.03 -12.65
C GLN A 28 -12.79 -4.49 -11.90
N PHE A 29 -11.87 -3.57 -11.60
CA PHE A 29 -10.65 -3.92 -10.87
C PHE A 29 -10.96 -4.34 -9.42
N ASN A 30 -11.86 -3.61 -8.74
CA ASN A 30 -12.17 -3.85 -7.33
C ASN A 30 -13.06 -5.07 -7.07
N SER A 31 -13.86 -5.50 -8.05
CA SER A 31 -14.65 -6.72 -7.95
C SER A 31 -13.84 -8.00 -8.18
N MET A 32 -12.65 -7.90 -8.80
CA MET A 32 -11.75 -9.04 -8.99
C MET A 32 -11.16 -9.49 -7.65
N SER A 33 -11.21 -10.80 -7.38
CA SER A 33 -10.53 -11.40 -6.24
C SER A 33 -9.00 -11.38 -6.42
N LEU A 34 -8.25 -11.53 -5.30
CA LEU A 34 -6.78 -11.56 -5.34
C LEU A 34 -6.23 -12.64 -6.28
N GLU A 35 -6.88 -13.79 -6.35
CA GLU A 35 -6.45 -14.89 -7.22
C GLU A 35 -6.69 -14.57 -8.70
N GLN A 36 -7.83 -13.95 -9.04
CA GLN A 36 -8.10 -13.48 -10.41
C GLN A 36 -7.11 -12.40 -10.85
N ARG A 37 -6.74 -11.49 -9.93
CA ARG A 37 -5.72 -10.46 -10.20
C ARG A 37 -4.35 -11.08 -10.44
N LYS A 38 -3.94 -12.06 -9.65
CA LYS A 38 -2.67 -12.78 -9.83
C LYS A 38 -2.64 -13.57 -11.14
N THR A 39 -3.75 -14.21 -11.51
CA THR A 39 -3.86 -14.91 -12.80
C THR A 39 -3.78 -13.93 -13.96
N MET A 40 -4.52 -12.81 -13.89
CA MET A 40 -4.47 -11.76 -14.92
C MET A 40 -3.08 -11.12 -15.02
N GLU A 41 -2.41 -10.89 -13.90
CA GLU A 41 -1.04 -10.37 -13.87
C GLU A 41 -0.04 -11.32 -14.55
N ARG A 42 -0.27 -12.65 -14.46
CA ARG A 42 0.58 -13.67 -15.09
C ARG A 42 0.27 -13.85 -16.58
N GLU A 43 -1.00 -13.86 -16.96
CA GLU A 43 -1.45 -14.15 -18.33
C GLU A 43 -1.44 -12.90 -19.22
N ASP A 44 -1.86 -11.76 -18.69
CA ASP A 44 -1.88 -10.46 -19.39
C ASP A 44 -1.37 -9.33 -18.48
N PRO A 45 -0.04 -9.21 -18.32
CA PRO A 45 0.56 -8.16 -17.50
C PRO A 45 0.33 -6.75 -18.06
N ALA A 46 0.06 -6.60 -19.36
CA ALA A 46 -0.19 -5.29 -19.96
C ALA A 46 -1.60 -4.79 -19.64
N GLY A 47 -2.62 -5.64 -19.86
CA GLY A 47 -4.01 -5.32 -19.53
C GLY A 47 -4.21 -5.14 -18.02
N TYR A 48 -3.54 -5.94 -17.19
CA TYR A 48 -3.55 -5.76 -15.74
C TYR A 48 -3.03 -4.38 -15.32
N ARG A 49 -1.88 -3.95 -15.85
CA ARG A 49 -1.30 -2.62 -15.53
C ARG A 49 -2.20 -1.48 -16.00
N GLU A 50 -2.80 -1.61 -17.18
CA GLU A 50 -3.70 -0.59 -17.71
C GLU A 50 -4.96 -0.45 -16.86
N LEU A 51 -5.56 -1.58 -16.48
CA LEU A 51 -6.74 -1.63 -15.63
C LEU A 51 -6.44 -1.08 -14.23
N ALA A 52 -5.32 -1.49 -13.62
CA ALA A 52 -4.86 -0.97 -12.34
C ALA A 52 -4.60 0.54 -12.38
N LYS A 53 -4.00 1.04 -13.48
CA LYS A 53 -3.74 2.47 -13.68
C LYS A 53 -5.02 3.29 -13.85
N LYS A 54 -6.03 2.75 -14.53
CA LYS A 54 -7.35 3.39 -14.74
C LYS A 54 -8.25 3.27 -13.50
N SER A 55 -7.96 2.36 -12.58
CA SER A 55 -8.69 2.19 -11.33
C SER A 55 -8.27 3.21 -10.26
N ILE A 56 -9.18 3.54 -9.35
CA ILE A 56 -8.86 4.30 -8.14
C ILE A 56 -7.94 3.46 -7.24
N LYS A 57 -6.77 4.01 -6.90
CA LYS A 57 -5.82 3.38 -5.97
C LYS A 57 -6.37 3.45 -4.55
N LEU A 58 -6.54 2.29 -3.93
CA LEU A 58 -6.95 2.22 -2.53
C LEU A 58 -5.73 2.29 -1.61
N GLY A 59 -5.91 2.88 -0.44
CA GLY A 59 -4.90 2.82 0.62
C GLY A 59 -4.83 1.44 1.26
N LEU A 60 -3.79 1.19 2.04
CA LEU A 60 -3.57 -0.09 2.74
C LEU A 60 -4.76 -0.51 3.61
N ASP A 61 -5.45 0.45 4.21
CA ASP A 61 -6.66 0.20 5.02
C ASP A 61 -7.81 -0.41 4.22
N LEU A 62 -7.98 0.00 2.96
CA LEU A 62 -9.06 -0.43 2.08
C LEU A 62 -8.67 -1.61 1.17
N GLN A 63 -7.40 -1.69 0.77
CA GLN A 63 -6.87 -2.79 -0.05
C GLN A 63 -6.56 -4.04 0.80
N GLY A 64 -6.37 -3.85 2.10
CA GLY A 64 -5.75 -4.85 2.96
C GLY A 64 -4.27 -5.04 2.62
N GLY A 65 -3.53 -5.61 3.55
CA GLY A 65 -2.11 -5.89 3.39
C GLY A 65 -1.39 -5.87 4.72
N MET A 66 -0.08 -6.10 4.68
CA MET A 66 0.74 -6.19 5.89
C MET A 66 1.58 -4.92 6.04
N ARG A 67 1.39 -4.18 7.14
CA ARG A 67 2.34 -3.14 7.57
C ARG A 67 3.45 -3.81 8.37
N LEU A 68 4.59 -4.06 7.72
CA LEU A 68 5.78 -4.57 8.40
C LEU A 68 6.57 -3.39 9.00
N VAL A 69 6.87 -3.48 10.29
CA VAL A 69 7.91 -2.67 10.94
C VAL A 69 9.05 -3.62 11.24
N LEU A 70 10.22 -3.32 10.69
CA LEU A 70 11.43 -4.09 10.92
C LEU A 70 12.34 -3.27 11.82
N GLU A 71 12.50 -3.74 13.05
CA GLU A 71 13.47 -3.18 14.00
C GLU A 71 14.70 -4.08 14.02
N VAL A 72 15.87 -3.45 14.06
CA VAL A 72 17.13 -4.15 14.17
C VAL A 72 17.45 -4.30 15.66
N ASP A 73 17.67 -5.53 16.12
CA ASP A 73 18.26 -5.77 17.44
C ASP A 73 19.70 -5.24 17.43
N THR A 74 19.89 -4.03 17.96
CA THR A 74 21.18 -3.34 17.97
C THR A 74 22.19 -4.06 18.85
N LYS A 75 21.74 -4.71 19.93
CA LYS A 75 22.60 -5.51 20.81
C LYS A 75 23.17 -6.70 20.05
N GLU A 76 22.30 -7.47 19.40
CA GLU A 76 22.70 -8.65 18.64
C GLU A 76 23.50 -8.28 17.38
N LEU A 77 23.19 -7.15 16.73
CA LEU A 77 23.99 -6.62 15.62
C LEU A 77 25.41 -6.28 16.05
N LEU A 78 25.56 -5.53 17.15
CA LEU A 78 26.87 -5.15 17.70
C LEU A 78 27.66 -6.38 18.16
N ASN A 79 26.99 -7.33 18.79
CA ASN A 79 27.56 -8.62 19.16
C ASN A 79 28.07 -9.39 17.94
N LYS A 80 27.32 -9.43 16.82
CA LYS A 80 27.75 -10.11 15.59
C LYS A 80 28.86 -9.38 14.82
N LEU A 81 28.90 -8.05 14.90
CA LEU A 81 29.89 -7.23 14.20
C LEU A 81 31.24 -7.18 14.94
N ALA A 82 31.24 -7.36 16.27
CA ALA A 82 32.44 -7.33 17.08
C ALA A 82 33.40 -8.48 16.77
N GLN A 83 34.62 -8.15 16.36
CA GLN A 83 35.68 -9.13 16.11
C GLN A 83 36.33 -9.64 17.40
N ASN A 84 36.41 -8.81 18.44
CA ASN A 84 36.99 -9.15 19.74
C ASN A 84 35.94 -9.02 20.84
N LYS A 85 35.43 -10.16 21.32
CA LYS A 85 34.42 -10.24 22.38
C LYS A 85 35.10 -10.53 23.72
N ASP A 86 35.80 -9.54 24.23
CA ASP A 86 36.41 -9.62 25.55
C ASP A 86 35.39 -9.30 26.66
N SER A 87 35.77 -9.52 27.92
CA SER A 87 34.90 -9.28 29.07
C SER A 87 34.49 -7.82 29.24
N ARG A 88 35.31 -6.89 28.75
CA ARG A 88 35.02 -5.45 28.77
C ARG A 88 33.97 -5.09 27.74
N PHE A 89 34.05 -5.68 26.54
CA PHE A 89 33.05 -5.55 25.49
C PHE A 89 31.69 -6.07 25.95
N THR A 90 31.61 -7.26 26.55
CA THR A 90 30.34 -7.81 27.02
C THR A 90 29.74 -6.95 28.13
N ALA A 91 30.55 -6.51 29.10
CA ALA A 91 30.09 -5.63 30.17
C ALA A 91 29.59 -4.26 29.65
N ALA A 92 30.30 -3.67 28.68
CA ALA A 92 29.88 -2.41 28.06
C ALA A 92 28.60 -2.57 27.22
N LEU A 93 28.48 -3.68 26.48
CA LEU A 93 27.31 -3.98 25.66
C LEU A 93 26.07 -4.22 26.51
N ASP A 94 26.20 -4.94 27.64
CA ASP A 94 25.10 -5.16 28.57
C ASP A 94 24.69 -3.87 29.27
N ALA A 95 25.66 -3.05 29.72
CA ALA A 95 25.36 -1.74 30.32
C ALA A 95 24.64 -0.80 29.33
N ALA A 96 25.07 -0.78 28.06
CA ALA A 96 24.42 0.01 27.02
C ALA A 96 23.01 -0.51 26.69
N ALA A 97 22.79 -1.84 26.70
CA ALA A 97 21.48 -2.43 26.47
C ALA A 97 20.50 -2.11 27.62
N THR A 98 20.96 -2.12 28.88
CA THR A 98 20.13 -1.72 30.02
C THR A 98 19.76 -0.24 29.97
N ALA A 99 20.71 0.63 29.63
CA ALA A 99 20.44 2.07 29.51
C ALA A 99 19.48 2.40 28.36
N ALA A 100 19.59 1.70 27.22
CA ALA A 100 18.67 1.86 26.09
C ALA A 100 17.23 1.42 26.46
N ALA A 101 17.08 0.35 27.24
CA ALA A 101 15.78 -0.14 27.71
C ALA A 101 15.09 0.77 28.75
N GLU A 102 15.84 1.65 29.41
CA GLU A 102 15.29 2.67 30.31
C GLU A 102 14.88 3.97 29.59
N SER A 103 15.35 4.17 28.35
CA SER A 103 15.12 5.40 27.57
C SER A 103 14.00 5.32 26.53
N ASP A 104 13.49 4.12 26.26
CA ASP A 104 12.30 3.84 25.43
C ASP A 104 11.01 3.81 26.29
#